data_AF-A0A3D3GJC9-F1
#
_entry.id   AF-A0A3D3GJC9-F1
#
_cell.length_a   1.000
_cell.length_b   1.000
_cell.length_c   1.000
_cell.angle_alpha   90.00
_cell.angle_beta   90.00
_cell.angle_gamma   90.00
#
_symmetry.space_group_name_H-M   'P 1'
#
loop_
_entity.id
_entity.type
_entity.pdbx_description
1 polymer ?
#
loop_
_entity_poly.entity_id
_entity_poly.type
_entity_poly.pdbx_seq_one_letter_code
_entity_poly.pdbx_strand_id
1 'polypeptide(L)'
;MACQCSTAANRKPSITVEHGTFEVSTEVKAETTQTKETAEAFNATVITDGPGAFRRAKSETRITAGKNTPKKGMTLTLNIPEELRADLESSKLLYAFVEYFSNGEKETHDSFQAVPIQNKTPDSVSITLEPAAFTNLRNKDGIYEAVAVLASGPR
;
A
#
# COMPACT_ATOMS: atom_id res chain seq x y z
N MET A 1 -20.14 24.83 27.27
CA MET A 1 -19.32 23.63 27.06
C MET A 1 -19.27 23.35 25.57
N ALA A 2 -18.19 23.75 24.90
CA ALA A 2 -17.97 23.41 23.50
C ALA A 2 -17.22 22.08 23.44
N CYS A 3 -17.90 20.99 23.08
CA CYS A 3 -17.22 19.78 22.62
C CYS A 3 -16.68 20.08 21.21
N GLN A 4 -15.37 20.33 21.12
CA GLN A 4 -14.67 20.19 19.85
C GLN A 4 -14.65 18.70 19.50
N CYS A 5 -15.60 18.27 18.67
CA CYS A 5 -15.42 17.04 17.91
C CYS A 5 -14.21 17.27 17.00
N SER A 6 -13.08 16.66 17.35
CA SER A 6 -11.92 16.54 16.49
C SER A 6 -12.41 15.99 15.15
N THR A 7 -12.32 16.80 14.11
CA THR A 7 -12.44 16.33 12.73
C THR A 7 -11.49 15.15 12.56
N ALA A 8 -11.99 14.05 12.01
CA ALA A 8 -11.13 12.97 11.54
C ALA A 8 -10.20 13.59 10.50
N ALA A 9 -9.01 13.99 10.95
CA ALA A 9 -8.04 14.64 10.10
C ALA A 9 -7.73 13.64 8.99
N ASN A 10 -7.93 14.09 7.76
CA ASN A 10 -7.57 13.43 6.53
C ASN A 10 -6.04 13.27 6.51
N ARG A 11 -5.53 12.36 7.35
CA ARG A 11 -4.10 12.12 7.50
C ARG A 11 -3.63 11.60 6.16
N LYS A 12 -2.54 12.16 5.64
CA LYS A 12 -1.89 11.61 4.46
C LYS A 12 -1.17 10.32 4.87
N PRO A 13 -0.99 9.35 3.95
CA PRO A 13 -0.07 8.26 4.21
C PRO A 13 1.32 8.83 4.53
N SER A 14 2.06 8.17 5.40
CA SER A 14 3.41 8.59 5.77
C SER A 14 4.39 7.43 5.63
N ILE A 15 5.63 7.77 5.28
CA ILE A 15 6.73 6.82 5.11
C ILE A 15 7.86 7.19 6.06
N THR A 16 8.41 6.21 6.76
CA THR A 16 9.61 6.37 7.59
C THR A 16 10.77 5.68 6.89
N VAL A 17 11.84 6.45 6.66
CA VAL A 17 13.04 6.02 5.95
C VAL A 17 14.19 6.02 6.94
N GLU A 18 14.74 4.85 7.24
CA GLU A 18 15.86 4.73 8.16
C GLU A 18 17.19 5.13 7.50
N HIS A 19 18.16 5.51 8.33
CA HIS A 19 19.51 5.79 7.85
C HIS A 19 20.14 4.58 7.16
N GLY A 20 20.75 4.82 5.98
CA GLY A 20 21.33 3.78 5.14
C GLY A 20 20.33 2.99 4.31
N THR A 21 19.07 3.43 4.22
CA THR A 21 18.11 2.87 3.24
C THR A 21 18.57 3.15 1.80
N PHE A 22 19.14 4.32 1.54
CA PHE A 22 19.70 4.69 0.25
C PHE A 22 21.19 5.02 0.39
N GLU A 23 21.98 4.75 -0.66
CA GLU A 23 23.41 5.12 -0.69
C GLU A 23 23.62 6.63 -0.77
N VAL A 24 22.68 7.32 -1.41
CA VAL A 24 22.68 8.77 -1.59
C VAL A 24 21.38 9.35 -1.05
N SER A 25 21.43 10.64 -0.67
CA SER A 25 20.23 11.36 -0.26
C SER A 25 19.15 11.25 -1.33
N THR A 26 18.01 10.67 -0.97
CA THR A 26 16.92 10.33 -1.88
C THR A 26 15.62 10.87 -1.29
N GLU A 27 14.91 11.68 -2.06
CA GLU A 27 13.58 12.15 -1.69
C GLU A 27 12.58 10.99 -1.86
N VAL A 28 11.84 10.68 -0.80
CA VAL A 28 10.78 9.66 -0.83
C VAL A 28 9.43 10.34 -0.59
N LYS A 29 8.47 10.07 -1.47
CA LYS A 29 7.10 10.62 -1.38
C LYS A 29 6.09 9.50 -1.29
N ALA A 30 5.10 9.66 -0.42
CA ALA A 30 3.94 8.78 -0.33
C ALA A 30 2.69 9.57 -0.72
N GLU A 31 1.98 9.07 -1.73
CA GLU A 31 0.81 9.75 -2.29
C GLU A 31 -0.36 8.79 -2.43
N THR A 32 -1.55 9.28 -2.10
CA THR A 32 -2.80 8.54 -2.35
C THR A 32 -3.22 8.77 -3.79
N THR A 33 -3.43 7.69 -4.54
CA THR A 33 -3.84 7.72 -5.95
C THR A 33 -5.00 6.74 -6.19
N GLN A 34 -5.61 6.80 -7.37
CA GLN A 34 -6.70 5.93 -7.78
C GLN A 34 -6.60 5.67 -9.29
N THR A 35 -5.67 4.80 -9.66
CA THR A 35 -5.39 4.44 -11.05
C THR A 35 -6.19 3.20 -11.44
N LYS A 36 -6.66 3.18 -12.68
CA LYS A 36 -7.50 2.09 -13.19
C LYS A 36 -6.69 0.80 -13.30
N GLU A 37 -5.45 0.92 -13.76
CA GLU A 37 -4.52 -0.17 -14.00
C GLU A 37 -4.24 -0.94 -12.71
N THR A 38 -4.01 -0.23 -11.60
CA THR A 38 -3.79 -0.85 -10.27
C THR A 38 -5.02 -1.59 -9.77
N ALA A 39 -6.22 -1.03 -10.01
CA ALA A 39 -7.46 -1.70 -9.63
C ALA A 39 -7.70 -2.97 -10.45
N GLU A 40 -7.42 -2.93 -11.76
CA GLU A 40 -7.51 -4.10 -12.64
C GLU A 40 -6.50 -5.18 -12.24
N ALA A 41 -5.24 -4.83 -11.99
CA ALA A 41 -4.22 -5.76 -11.52
C ALA A 41 -4.58 -6.40 -10.17
N PHE A 42 -5.11 -5.62 -9.23
CA PHE A 42 -5.60 -6.15 -7.96
C PHE A 42 -6.72 -7.17 -8.16
N ASN A 43 -7.74 -6.84 -8.94
CA ASN A 43 -8.88 -7.73 -9.16
C ASN A 43 -8.48 -8.99 -9.95
N ALA A 44 -7.46 -8.90 -10.80
CA ALA A 44 -6.94 -10.05 -11.55
C ALA A 44 -6.12 -11.01 -10.67
N THR A 45 -5.50 -10.51 -9.59
CA THR A 45 -4.53 -11.27 -8.79
C THR A 45 -5.00 -11.62 -7.38
N VAL A 46 -6.06 -10.96 -6.91
CA VAL A 46 -6.69 -11.19 -5.61
C VAL A 46 -8.14 -11.65 -5.84
N ILE A 47 -8.61 -12.60 -5.05
CA ILE A 47 -9.99 -13.12 -5.16
C ILE A 47 -10.97 -12.03 -4.70
N THR A 48 -11.64 -11.37 -5.65
CA THR A 48 -12.60 -10.29 -5.37
C THR A 48 -14.07 -10.67 -5.56
N ASP A 49 -14.35 -11.91 -5.99
CA ASP A 49 -15.70 -12.43 -6.19
C ASP A 49 -15.96 -13.72 -5.39
N GLY A 50 -17.21 -13.94 -4.98
CA GLY A 50 -17.66 -15.14 -4.28
C GLY A 50 -17.57 -15.08 -2.74
N PRO A 51 -17.95 -16.18 -2.06
CA PRO A 51 -17.87 -16.27 -0.60
C PRO A 51 -16.40 -16.22 -0.16
N GLY A 52 -16.01 -15.15 0.53
CA GLY A 52 -14.62 -14.89 0.92
C GLY A 52 -13.89 -13.88 0.03
N ALA A 53 -14.60 -13.17 -0.84
CA ALA A 53 -14.06 -12.07 -1.62
C ALA A 53 -13.44 -10.95 -0.76
N PHE A 54 -12.31 -10.41 -1.23
CA PHE A 54 -11.76 -9.17 -0.73
C PHE A 54 -12.48 -7.96 -1.33
N ARG A 55 -12.80 -6.99 -0.49
CA ARG A 55 -13.23 -5.65 -0.89
C ARG A 55 -12.02 -4.71 -0.80
N ARG A 56 -11.48 -4.35 -1.96
CA ARG A 56 -10.40 -3.37 -2.13
C ARG A 56 -10.83 -1.98 -1.66
N ALA A 57 -9.92 -1.22 -1.04
CA ALA A 57 -10.06 0.23 -0.91
C ALA A 57 -10.18 0.88 -2.31
N LYS A 58 -10.87 2.02 -2.41
CA LYS A 58 -10.98 2.71 -3.70
C LYS A 58 -9.63 3.24 -4.18
N SER A 59 -8.82 3.74 -3.24
CA SER A 59 -7.50 4.30 -3.50
C SER A 59 -6.38 3.36 -3.09
N GLU A 60 -5.22 3.61 -3.70
CA GLU A 60 -3.93 3.02 -3.36
C GLU A 60 -2.98 4.09 -2.83
N THR A 61 -1.90 3.66 -2.17
CA THR A 61 -0.77 4.53 -1.85
C THR A 61 0.42 4.16 -2.74
N ARG A 62 0.95 5.14 -3.46
CA ARG A 62 2.18 5.03 -4.25
C ARG A 62 3.32 5.68 -3.51
N ILE A 63 4.46 4.98 -3.47
CA ILE A 63 5.67 5.44 -2.81
C ILE A 63 6.74 5.57 -3.87
N THR A 64 7.18 6.80 -4.16
CA THR A 64 8.27 7.06 -5.11
C THR A 64 9.58 7.28 -4.36
N ALA A 65 10.66 6.67 -4.85
CA ALA A 65 11.97 6.62 -4.19
C ALA A 65 13.12 7.04 -5.12
N GLY A 66 12.87 7.99 -6.03
CA GLY A 66 13.88 8.47 -6.98
C GLY A 66 14.46 7.35 -7.85
N LYS A 67 15.72 7.50 -8.28
CA LYS A 67 16.39 6.56 -9.20
C LYS A 67 17.25 5.48 -8.52
N ASN A 68 17.24 5.44 -7.18
CA ASN A 68 18.06 4.51 -6.41
C ASN A 68 17.19 3.43 -5.78
N THR A 69 17.63 2.18 -5.89
CA THR A 69 16.96 1.08 -5.21
C THR A 69 17.16 1.21 -3.70
N PRO A 70 16.10 1.08 -2.89
CA PRO A 70 16.27 0.98 -1.44
C PRO A 70 17.02 -0.31 -1.07
N LYS A 71 17.90 -0.23 -0.07
CA LYS A 71 18.66 -1.37 0.48
C LYS A 71 18.02 -1.99 1.72
N LYS A 72 17.08 -1.29 2.33
CA LYS A 72 16.39 -1.69 3.56
C LYS A 72 14.89 -1.50 3.40
N GLY A 73 14.11 -2.22 4.19
CA GLY A 73 12.67 -2.00 4.28
C GLY A 73 12.35 -0.61 4.82
N MET A 74 11.22 -0.06 4.39
CA MET A 74 10.70 1.22 4.90
C MET A 74 9.32 1.01 5.55
N THR A 75 9.04 1.74 6.62
CA THR A 75 7.76 1.61 7.32
C THR A 75 6.75 2.58 6.71
N LEU A 76 5.72 2.02 6.06
CA LEU A 76 4.59 2.76 5.52
C LEU A 76 3.44 2.74 6.50
N THR A 77 2.90 3.91 6.83
CA THR A 77 1.65 4.05 7.58
C THR A 77 0.53 4.49 6.65
N LEU A 78 -0.50 3.64 6.56
CA LEU A 78 -1.69 3.82 5.73
C LEU A 78 -2.88 4.17 6.61
N ASN A 79 -3.71 5.11 6.18
CA ASN A 79 -4.97 5.39 6.86
C ASN A 79 -6.04 4.42 6.38
N ILE A 80 -6.86 3.93 7.31
CA ILE A 80 -7.97 3.02 7.02
C ILE A 80 -9.12 3.87 6.45
N PRO A 81 -9.46 3.70 5.15
CA PRO A 81 -10.53 4.46 4.52
C PRO A 81 -11.87 4.13 5.17
N GLU A 82 -12.78 5.11 5.19
CA GLU A 82 -14.11 4.97 5.80
C GLU A 82 -14.88 3.79 5.21
N GLU A 83 -14.75 3.54 3.90
CA GLU A 83 -15.44 2.42 3.25
C GLU A 83 -15.01 1.04 3.76
N LEU A 84 -13.80 0.92 4.31
CA LEU A 84 -13.31 -0.31 4.91
C LEU A 84 -13.68 -0.39 6.40
N ARG A 85 -13.85 0.74 7.10
CA ARG A 85 -14.21 0.74 8.54
C ARG A 85 -15.54 0.04 8.78
N ALA A 86 -16.55 0.31 7.95
CA ALA A 86 -17.85 -0.37 8.02
C ALA A 86 -17.72 -1.90 7.87
N ASP A 87 -16.79 -2.36 7.02
CA ASP A 87 -16.51 -3.78 6.86
C ASP A 87 -15.86 -4.38 8.12
N LEU A 88 -14.99 -3.64 8.79
CA LEU A 88 -14.34 -4.10 10.03
C LEU A 88 -15.33 -4.17 11.20
N GLU A 89 -16.29 -3.25 11.27
CA GLU A 89 -17.39 -3.29 12.24
C GLU A 89 -18.29 -4.52 12.03
N SER A 90 -18.46 -4.97 10.78
CA SER A 90 -19.16 -6.20 10.42
C SER A 90 -18.31 -7.47 10.52
N SER A 91 -17.23 -7.45 11.31
CA SER A 91 -16.35 -8.59 11.63
C SER A 91 -15.43 -9.10 10.51
N LYS A 92 -15.29 -8.37 9.39
CA LYS A 92 -14.25 -8.66 8.40
C LYS A 92 -12.86 -8.33 8.95
N LEU A 93 -11.84 -8.97 8.39
CA LEU A 93 -10.44 -8.64 8.70
C LEU A 93 -9.91 -7.58 7.74
N LEU A 94 -8.94 -6.81 8.22
CA LEU A 94 -8.20 -5.84 7.42
C LEU A 94 -6.92 -6.49 6.90
N TYR A 95 -6.62 -6.27 5.64
CA TYR A 95 -5.43 -6.75 4.97
C TYR A 95 -4.73 -5.59 4.27
N ALA A 96 -3.41 -5.68 4.20
CA ALA A 96 -2.58 -4.83 3.38
C ALA A 96 -1.97 -5.68 2.26
N PHE A 97 -2.08 -5.20 1.03
CA PHE A 97 -1.51 -5.82 -0.14
C PHE A 97 -0.47 -4.89 -0.75
N VAL A 98 0.64 -5.47 -1.20
CA VAL A 98 1.70 -4.77 -1.90
C VAL A 98 1.90 -5.44 -3.26
N GLU A 99 2.08 -4.63 -4.29
CA GLU A 99 2.24 -5.12 -5.64
C GLU A 99 3.72 -5.38 -5.96
N TYR A 100 4.05 -6.64 -6.24
CA TYR A 100 5.40 -7.09 -6.56
C TYR A 100 5.54 -7.40 -8.04
N PHE A 101 6.67 -7.01 -8.62
CA PHE A 101 7.05 -7.35 -9.99
C PHE A 101 8.01 -8.53 -9.95
N SER A 102 7.64 -9.62 -10.60
CA SER A 102 8.50 -10.77 -10.83
C SER A 102 8.96 -10.76 -12.29
N ASN A 103 10.27 -10.66 -12.49
CA ASN A 103 10.87 -10.80 -13.82
C ASN A 103 11.13 -12.28 -14.08
N GLY A 104 10.24 -12.92 -14.84
CA GLY A 104 10.52 -14.22 -15.42
C GLY A 104 11.47 -14.10 -16.62
N GLU A 105 11.97 -15.23 -17.12
CA GLU A 105 12.86 -15.25 -18.29
C GLU A 105 12.19 -14.71 -19.58
N LYS A 106 10.86 -14.69 -19.63
CA LYS A 106 10.09 -14.34 -20.85
C LYS A 106 9.10 -13.19 -20.64
N GLU A 107 8.59 -13.01 -19.42
CA GLU A 107 7.56 -12.02 -19.11
C GLU A 107 7.77 -11.45 -17.70
N THR A 108 7.45 -10.18 -17.53
CA THR A 108 7.34 -9.54 -16.22
C THR A 108 5.90 -9.69 -15.76
N HIS A 109 5.69 -10.33 -14.62
CA HIS A 109 4.37 -10.45 -13.99
C HIS A 109 4.30 -9.59 -12.74
N ASP A 110 3.24 -8.81 -12.62
CA ASP A 110 2.86 -8.08 -11.42
C ASP A 110 1.78 -8.83 -10.64
N SER A 111 1.89 -8.83 -9.31
CA SER A 111 0.88 -9.44 -8.45
C SER A 111 0.77 -8.75 -7.11
N PHE A 112 -0.46 -8.63 -6.61
CA PHE A 112 -0.69 -8.18 -5.25
C PHE A 112 -0.52 -9.35 -4.28
N GLN A 113 0.36 -9.15 -3.29
CA GLN A 113 0.61 -10.11 -2.24
C GLN A 113 0.25 -9.50 -0.89
N ALA A 114 -0.43 -10.29 -0.06
CA ALA A 114 -0.75 -9.86 1.30
C ALA A 114 0.54 -9.75 2.12
N VAL A 115 0.71 -8.62 2.80
CA VAL A 115 1.85 -8.37 3.69
C VAL A 115 1.35 -8.24 5.13
N PRO A 116 2.19 -8.61 6.12
CA PRO A 116 1.79 -8.53 7.52
C PRO A 116 1.60 -7.07 7.96
N ILE A 117 0.48 -6.81 8.62
CA ILE A 117 0.24 -5.56 9.34
C ILE A 117 1.01 -5.63 10.67
N GLN A 118 1.98 -4.73 10.84
CA GLN A 118 2.84 -4.69 12.03
C GLN A 118 2.19 -3.99 13.21
N ASN A 119 1.43 -2.94 12.92
CA ASN A 119 0.68 -2.18 13.91
C ASN A 119 -0.66 -1.77 13.33
N LYS A 120 -1.71 -1.78 14.16
CA LYS A 120 -3.05 -1.36 13.79
C LYS A 120 -3.64 -0.48 14.89
N THR A 121 -4.09 0.69 14.50
CA THR A 121 -4.92 1.57 15.31
C THR A 121 -6.35 1.58 14.72
N PRO A 122 -7.33 2.24 15.36
CA PRO A 122 -8.65 2.43 14.76
C PRO A 122 -8.62 3.18 13.41
N ASP A 123 -7.60 4.01 13.19
CA ASP A 123 -7.54 4.93 12.05
C ASP A 123 -6.47 4.57 11.02
N SER A 124 -5.47 3.77 11.38
CA SER A 124 -4.31 3.51 10.54
C SER A 124 -3.71 2.13 10.76
N VAL A 125 -2.92 1.68 9.78
CA VAL A 125 -2.05 0.51 9.88
C VAL A 125 -0.63 0.83 9.44
N SER A 126 0.34 0.11 9.98
CA SER A 126 1.73 0.17 9.55
C SER A 126 2.17 -1.16 8.94
N ILE A 127 2.87 -1.09 7.82
CA ILE A 127 3.49 -2.22 7.13
C ILE A 127 4.94 -1.89 6.80
N THR A 128 5.78 -2.91 6.60
CA THR A 128 7.09 -2.73 5.98
C THR A 128 6.98 -2.97 4.48
N LEU A 129 7.46 -2.00 3.71
CA LEU A 129 7.75 -2.16 2.29
C LEU A 129 9.18 -2.67 2.16
N GLU A 130 9.33 -3.96 1.88
CA GLU A 130 10.64 -4.55 1.59
C GLU A 130 11.26 -3.96 0.33
N PRO A 131 12.60 -3.96 0.18
CA PRO A 131 13.28 -3.49 -1.04
C PRO A 131 12.69 -4.07 -2.34
N ALA A 132 12.31 -5.34 -2.33
CA ALA A 132 11.73 -6.04 -3.47
C ALA A 132 10.35 -5.50 -3.91
N ALA A 133 9.67 -4.72 -3.06
CA ALA A 133 8.42 -4.05 -3.42
C ALA A 133 8.64 -2.86 -4.37
N PHE A 134 9.87 -2.35 -4.46
CA PHE A 134 10.21 -1.19 -5.29
C PHE A 134 10.68 -1.65 -6.67
N THR A 135 10.03 -1.12 -7.70
CA THR A 135 10.38 -1.38 -9.10
C THR A 135 10.44 -0.08 -9.88
N ASN A 136 11.37 0.01 -10.84
CA ASN A 136 11.44 1.11 -11.78
C ASN A 136 10.75 0.81 -13.12
N LEU A 137 10.05 -0.31 -13.22
CA LEU A 137 9.37 -0.76 -14.44
C LEU A 137 8.00 -0.09 -14.66
N ARG A 138 7.48 0.63 -13.66
CA ARG A 138 6.16 1.28 -13.70
C ARG A 138 6.14 2.58 -14.49
N ASN A 139 7.28 3.26 -14.58
CA ASN A 139 7.39 4.54 -15.27
C ASN A 139 8.61 4.54 -16.20
N LYS A 140 8.53 5.34 -17.26
CA LYS A 140 9.61 5.46 -18.26
C LYS A 140 10.81 6.26 -17.73
N ASP A 141 10.64 6.95 -16.61
CA ASP A 141 11.64 7.84 -16.02
C ASP A 141 12.68 7.08 -15.18
N GLY A 142 12.48 5.77 -14.98
CA GLY A 142 13.35 4.89 -14.21
C GLY A 142 13.29 5.16 -12.70
N ILE A 143 12.19 5.73 -12.22
CA ILE A 143 11.96 6.02 -10.81
C ILE A 143 11.44 4.76 -10.12
N TYR A 144 12.10 4.35 -9.05
CA TYR A 144 11.66 3.25 -8.21
C TYR A 144 10.38 3.62 -7.48
N GLU A 145 9.39 2.74 -7.58
CA GLU A 145 8.09 2.93 -6.98
C GLU A 145 7.54 1.62 -6.37
N ALA A 146 6.87 1.75 -5.24
CA ALA A 146 6.07 0.69 -4.62
C ALA A 146 4.59 1.11 -4.54
N VAL A 147 3.68 0.13 -4.64
CA VAL A 147 2.23 0.35 -4.57
C VAL A 147 1.64 -0.51 -3.47
N ALA A 148 0.88 0.11 -2.57
CA ALA A 148 0.21 -0.57 -1.46
C ALA A 148 -1.29 -0.24 -1.44
N VAL A 149 -2.10 -1.25 -1.14
CA VAL A 149 -3.56 -1.18 -1.12
C VAL A 149 -4.09 -1.83 0.15
N LEU A 150 -5.08 -1.22 0.79
CA LEU A 150 -5.83 -1.87 1.86
C LEU A 150 -7.05 -2.58 1.30
N ALA A 151 -7.44 -3.68 1.92
CA ALA A 151 -8.68 -4.39 1.61
C ALA A 151 -9.28 -4.99 2.87
N SER A 152 -10.61 -5.14 2.90
CA SER A 152 -11.31 -5.96 3.89
C SER A 152 -11.65 -7.32 3.29
N GLY A 153 -11.60 -8.38 4.09
CA GLY A 153 -11.84 -9.74 3.61
C GLY A 153 -12.35 -10.69 4.69
N PRO A 154 -12.59 -11.96 4.34
CA PRO A 154 -12.98 -12.98 5.30
C PRO A 154 -11.90 -13.18 6.39
N ARG A 155 -12.30 -13.85 7.46
CA ARG A 155 -11.38 -14.39 8.46
C ARG A 155 -10.62 -15.59 7.94
#